data_AF-A0A4Q5HP53-F1
#
_entry.id   AF-A0A4Q5HP53-F1
#
_cell.length_a   1.000
_cell.length_b   1.000
_cell.length_c   1.000
_cell.angle_alpha   90.00
_cell.angle_beta   90.00
_cell.angle_gamma   90.00
#
_symmetry.space_group_name_H-M   'P 1'
#
loop_
_entity.id
_entity.type
_entity.pdbx_description
1 polymer ?
#
loop_
_entity_poly.entity_id
_entity_poly.type
_entity_poly.pdbx_seq_one_letter_code
_entity_poly.pdbx_strand_id
1 'polypeptide(L)'
;MRSDFVQQGVKCNFADSIPWVILSPIEQSIKQKIESVGIPLKDWNIQINYGIKTGFNDAFIISTEKRDEILANCQTEDERQKTAELIRPILRGRDIKRYGYDWAGQWLIYIPWHFPYQFDESITGASEKAEKAFKEQYPAVYNHMLEYKEPLSKRNKAETGIRYEWYAMQRWGAKYWEDFSKPKIVWKIIGNQMAFAYDANNYVMNNACYIMTGDHLDYLLAVLNSQAITWYSYVTNMNKTGVGDVQVGGQNIATFPIPFYDANKIELIELAELANSIINKNINLPFIDSKIEGLVSMIYGFTSEETNFLHSFVSSLRKSI
;
A
#
# COMPACT_ATOMS: atom_id res chain seq x y z
N MET A 1 50.08 27.02 2.85
CA MET A 1 48.73 26.44 2.77
C MET A 1 48.54 25.91 1.36
N ARG A 2 48.65 24.59 1.15
CA ARG A 2 48.23 23.98 -0.12
C ARG A 2 46.72 23.78 -0.02
N SER A 3 45.96 24.29 -0.99
CA SER A 3 44.53 23.99 -1.07
C SER A 3 44.37 22.56 -1.58
N ASP A 4 43.77 21.70 -0.77
CA ASP A 4 43.34 20.36 -1.18
C ASP A 4 42.08 20.47 -2.04
N PHE A 5 42.22 21.06 -3.22
CA PHE A 5 41.14 21.10 -4.20
C PHE A 5 41.09 19.73 -4.88
N VAL A 6 40.22 18.86 -4.37
CA VAL A 6 39.91 17.57 -5.00
C VAL A 6 38.79 17.79 -6.00
N GLN A 7 39.12 17.75 -7.29
CA GLN A 7 38.12 17.82 -8.36
C GLN A 7 37.46 16.45 -8.50
N GLN A 8 36.24 16.30 -7.98
CA GLN A 8 35.37 15.17 -8.31
C GLN A 8 34.50 15.54 -9.51
N GLY A 9 34.61 14.77 -10.59
CA GLY A 9 33.84 14.98 -11.80
C GLY A 9 33.33 13.65 -12.35
N VAL A 10 32.07 13.62 -12.76
CA VAL A 10 31.48 12.48 -13.45
C VAL A 10 31.08 12.93 -14.85
N LYS A 11 31.40 12.13 -15.87
CA LYS A 11 30.91 12.37 -17.23
C LYS A 11 29.42 12.00 -17.27
N CYS A 12 28.55 12.99 -17.42
CA CYS A 12 27.12 12.80 -17.65
C CYS A 12 26.80 13.22 -19.09
N ASN A 13 26.06 12.38 -19.81
CA ASN A 13 25.59 12.70 -21.16
C ASN A 13 24.16 13.27 -21.07
N PHE A 14 23.91 14.42 -21.70
CA PHE A 14 22.65 15.17 -21.63
C PHE A 14 21.88 15.13 -22.96
N ALA A 15 22.03 14.05 -23.73
CA ALA A 15 21.59 13.99 -25.12
C ALA A 15 20.06 13.93 -25.29
N ASP A 16 19.31 13.49 -24.27
CA ASP A 16 17.88 13.17 -24.38
C ASP A 16 17.01 13.93 -23.36
N SER A 17 15.70 14.01 -23.62
CA SER A 17 14.69 14.64 -22.74
C SER A 17 14.33 13.81 -21.50
N ILE A 18 15.22 12.90 -21.08
CA ILE A 18 15.01 12.00 -19.93
C ILE A 18 15.43 12.75 -18.66
N PRO A 19 14.66 12.64 -17.54
CA PRO A 19 15.08 13.20 -16.25
C PRO A 19 16.50 12.76 -15.87
N TRP A 20 17.36 13.72 -15.57
CA TRP A 20 18.77 13.47 -15.27
C TRP A 20 19.03 13.49 -13.76
N VAL A 21 19.88 12.57 -13.31
CA VAL A 21 20.35 12.47 -11.92
C VAL A 21 21.88 12.37 -11.96
N ILE A 22 22.56 13.09 -11.07
CA ILE A 22 24.02 13.00 -10.95
C ILE A 22 24.35 11.74 -10.15
N LEU A 23 24.93 10.76 -10.83
CA LEU A 23 25.24 9.43 -10.28
C LEU A 23 26.71 9.11 -10.53
N SER A 24 27.36 8.40 -9.62
CA SER A 24 28.70 7.83 -9.82
C SER A 24 28.70 6.76 -10.93
N PRO A 25 29.87 6.36 -11.48
CA PRO A 25 29.92 5.35 -12.55
C PRO A 25 29.23 4.03 -12.20
N ILE A 26 29.38 3.54 -10.96
CA ILE A 26 28.72 2.31 -10.50
C ILE A 26 27.20 2.48 -10.42
N GLU A 27 26.72 3.62 -9.92
CA GLU A 27 25.30 3.94 -9.86
C GLU A 27 24.68 4.09 -11.25
N GLN A 28 25.39 4.70 -12.20
CA GLN A 28 24.94 4.79 -13.59
C GLN A 28 24.79 3.39 -14.21
N SER A 29 25.77 2.51 -14.00
CA SER A 29 25.73 1.13 -14.48
C SER A 29 24.52 0.37 -13.90
N ILE A 30 24.30 0.47 -12.58
CA ILE A 30 23.15 -0.16 -11.91
C ILE A 30 21.83 0.37 -12.47
N LYS A 31 21.68 1.71 -12.59
CA LYS A 31 20.47 2.33 -13.13
C LYS A 31 20.18 1.84 -14.55
N GLN A 32 21.19 1.82 -15.42
CA GLN A 32 21.05 1.35 -16.80
C GLN A 32 20.61 -0.11 -16.89
N LYS A 33 21.15 -0.99 -16.04
CA LYS A 33 20.76 -2.40 -15.97
C LYS A 33 19.33 -2.60 -15.48
N ILE A 34 18.92 -1.83 -14.48
CA ILE A 34 17.55 -1.86 -13.97
C ILE A 34 16.55 -1.44 -15.06
N GLU A 35 16.85 -0.35 -15.78
CA GLU A 35 15.96 0.21 -16.80
C GLU A 35 15.98 -0.56 -18.13
N SER A 36 17.07 -1.25 -18.47
CA SER A 36 17.15 -2.02 -19.71
C SER A 36 16.39 -3.35 -19.66
N VAL A 37 16.26 -3.93 -18.46
CA VAL A 37 15.57 -5.22 -18.24
C VAL A 37 14.13 -5.01 -17.77
N GLY A 38 13.87 -3.93 -17.04
CA GLY A 38 12.57 -3.71 -16.40
C GLY A 38 11.53 -3.03 -17.29
N ILE A 39 10.27 -3.42 -17.11
CA ILE A 39 9.09 -2.75 -17.66
C ILE A 39 8.44 -1.94 -16.53
N PRO A 40 8.13 -0.65 -16.72
CA PRO A 40 7.44 0.16 -15.72
C PRO A 40 6.12 -0.48 -15.28
N LEU A 41 5.85 -0.52 -13.97
CA LEU A 41 4.65 -1.18 -13.41
C LEU A 41 3.31 -0.64 -13.95
N LYS A 42 3.24 0.61 -14.42
CA LYS A 42 2.06 1.15 -15.11
C LYS A 42 1.67 0.39 -16.39
N ASP A 43 2.63 -0.30 -17.00
CA ASP A 43 2.47 -1.06 -18.24
C ASP A 43 2.25 -2.57 -17.97
N TRP A 44 2.16 -2.97 -16.69
CA TRP A 44 1.79 -4.32 -16.27
C TRP A 44 0.27 -4.47 -16.13
N ASN A 45 -0.22 -5.71 -16.16
CA ASN A 45 -1.62 -6.03 -15.86
C ASN A 45 -1.91 -5.98 -14.34
N ILE A 46 -1.77 -4.80 -13.76
CA ILE A 46 -2.03 -4.54 -12.34
C ILE A 46 -2.94 -3.32 -12.17
N GLN A 47 -3.53 -3.18 -10.98
CA GLN A 47 -4.28 -2.00 -10.56
C GLN A 47 -3.74 -1.50 -9.23
N ILE A 48 -3.36 -0.22 -9.17
CA ILE A 48 -2.90 0.44 -7.95
C ILE A 48 -4.00 1.37 -7.46
N ASN A 49 -4.54 1.09 -6.27
CA ASN A 49 -5.65 1.82 -5.68
C ASN A 49 -5.31 2.33 -4.28
N TYR A 50 -5.94 3.44 -3.90
CA TYR A 50 -5.72 4.08 -2.61
C TYR A 50 -6.58 3.44 -1.52
N GLY A 51 -6.12 3.48 -0.26
CA GLY A 51 -6.94 3.04 0.87
C GLY A 51 -8.16 3.94 1.13
N ILE A 52 -9.06 3.46 1.98
CA ILE A 52 -10.30 4.17 2.33
C ILE A 52 -10.03 5.38 3.23
N LYS A 53 -10.80 6.44 3.02
CA LYS A 53 -10.77 7.66 3.84
C LYS A 53 -12.06 7.74 4.66
N THR A 54 -11.96 7.51 5.96
CA THR A 54 -13.09 7.61 6.90
C THR A 54 -13.56 9.06 7.04
N GLY A 55 -12.62 10.01 7.12
CA GLY A 55 -12.88 11.42 7.41
C GLY A 55 -13.02 11.74 8.91
N PHE A 56 -13.12 10.73 9.78
CA PHE A 56 -13.09 10.87 11.23
C PHE A 56 -12.85 9.50 11.89
N ASN A 57 -11.59 9.14 12.17
CA ASN A 57 -11.23 7.76 12.54
C ASN A 57 -11.95 7.25 13.80
N ASP A 58 -12.17 8.09 14.81
CA ASP A 58 -12.72 7.67 16.10
C ASP A 58 -14.13 7.07 15.99
N ALA A 59 -14.93 7.47 14.98
CA ALA A 59 -16.25 6.89 14.74
C ALA A 59 -16.19 5.56 13.97
N PHE A 60 -15.25 5.44 13.02
CA PHE A 60 -15.24 4.34 12.04
C PHE A 60 -14.25 3.23 12.37
N ILE A 61 -13.15 3.52 13.07
CA ILE A 61 -12.12 2.55 13.43
C ILE A 61 -12.27 2.19 14.90
N ILE A 62 -12.76 0.98 15.14
CA ILE A 62 -13.12 0.48 16.47
C ILE A 62 -12.20 -0.68 16.88
N SER A 63 -12.10 -0.93 18.18
CA SER A 63 -11.41 -2.11 18.70
C SER A 63 -12.29 -3.36 18.57
N THR A 64 -11.69 -4.54 18.77
CA THR A 64 -12.43 -5.81 18.85
C THR A 64 -13.51 -5.76 19.94
N GLU A 65 -13.20 -5.18 21.10
CA GLU A 65 -14.16 -5.10 22.21
C GLU A 65 -15.38 -4.25 21.82
N LYS A 66 -15.18 -3.10 21.17
CA LYS A 66 -16.29 -2.26 20.71
C LYS A 66 -17.07 -2.91 19.56
N ARG A 67 -16.41 -3.66 18.68
CA ARG A 67 -17.10 -4.48 17.66
C ARG A 67 -18.03 -5.49 18.32
N ASP A 68 -17.53 -6.21 19.32
CA ASP A 68 -18.31 -7.25 20.01
C ASP A 68 -19.47 -6.63 20.81
N GLU A 69 -19.27 -5.45 21.41
CA GLU A 69 -20.34 -4.65 22.03
C GLU A 69 -21.45 -4.29 21.02
N ILE A 70 -21.10 -3.78 19.84
CA ILE A 70 -22.08 -3.45 18.78
C ILE A 70 -22.85 -4.70 18.34
N LEU A 71 -22.17 -5.83 18.15
CA LEU A 71 -22.80 -7.09 17.75
C LEU A 71 -23.72 -7.68 18.83
N ALA A 72 -23.38 -7.48 20.11
CA ALA A 72 -24.21 -7.87 21.24
C ALA A 72 -25.49 -7.03 21.34
N ASN A 73 -25.42 -5.75 20.95
CA ASN A 73 -26.55 -4.82 20.94
C ASN A 73 -27.49 -4.96 19.73
N CYS A 74 -27.16 -5.82 18.75
CA CYS A 74 -28.06 -6.16 17.65
C CYS A 74 -29.33 -6.85 18.17
N GLN A 75 -30.49 -6.43 17.67
CA GLN A 75 -31.81 -6.86 18.14
C GLN A 75 -32.21 -8.23 17.60
N THR A 76 -31.71 -8.58 16.42
CA THR A 76 -32.01 -9.84 15.73
C THR A 76 -30.74 -10.49 15.20
N GLU A 77 -30.80 -11.80 14.95
CA GLU A 77 -29.67 -12.52 14.36
C GLU A 77 -29.41 -12.08 12.91
N ASP A 78 -30.44 -11.70 12.16
CA ASP A 78 -30.30 -11.14 10.80
C ASP A 78 -29.54 -9.81 10.80
N GLU A 79 -29.87 -8.89 11.73
CA GLU A 79 -29.10 -7.66 11.93
C GLU A 79 -27.66 -7.98 12.31
N ARG A 80 -27.45 -8.93 13.24
CA ARG A 80 -26.11 -9.30 13.72
C ARG A 80 -25.23 -9.82 12.59
N GLN A 81 -25.75 -10.69 11.73
CA GLN A 81 -25.01 -11.23 10.60
C GLN A 81 -24.61 -10.11 9.61
N LYS A 82 -25.58 -9.28 9.20
CA LYS A 82 -25.31 -8.15 8.28
C LYS A 82 -24.35 -7.12 8.89
N THR A 83 -24.45 -6.88 10.20
CA THR A 83 -23.55 -5.98 10.92
C THR A 83 -22.13 -6.56 11.02
N ALA A 84 -22.00 -7.87 11.23
CA ALA A 84 -20.70 -8.54 11.25
C ALA A 84 -20.00 -8.45 9.88
N GLU A 85 -20.74 -8.55 8.79
CA GLU A 85 -20.22 -8.38 7.42
C GLU A 85 -19.84 -6.91 7.12
N LEU A 86 -20.60 -5.95 7.67
CA LEU A 86 -20.32 -4.51 7.54
C LEU A 86 -19.02 -4.10 8.25
N ILE A 87 -18.69 -4.75 9.36
CA ILE A 87 -17.50 -4.45 10.18
C ILE A 87 -16.32 -5.30 9.70
N ARG A 88 -15.43 -4.68 8.93
CA ARG A 88 -14.31 -5.35 8.25
C ARG A 88 -12.99 -5.11 8.98
N PRO A 89 -12.05 -6.07 9.01
CA PRO A 89 -10.77 -5.83 9.63
C PRO A 89 -9.95 -4.82 8.80
N ILE A 90 -9.23 -3.92 9.47
CA ILE A 90 -8.47 -2.84 8.82
C ILE A 90 -6.99 -2.88 9.17
N LEU A 91 -6.14 -2.63 8.16
CA LEU A 91 -4.72 -2.35 8.32
C LEU A 91 -4.45 -0.87 8.06
N ARG A 92 -3.55 -0.30 8.86
CA ARG A 92 -3.08 1.08 8.75
C ARG A 92 -1.62 1.09 8.34
N GLY A 93 -1.12 2.24 7.89
CA GLY A 93 0.29 2.38 7.47
C GLY A 93 1.33 1.85 8.47
N ARG A 94 1.08 2.02 9.79
CA ARG A 94 2.00 1.53 10.84
C ARG A 94 1.97 0.01 11.04
N ASP A 95 0.90 -0.64 10.60
CA ASP A 95 0.71 -2.08 10.74
C ASP A 95 1.48 -2.84 9.64
N ILE A 96 1.85 -2.15 8.53
CA ILE A 96 2.55 -2.75 7.38
C ILE A 96 4.07 -2.79 7.60
N LYS A 97 4.67 -3.95 7.31
CA LYS A 97 6.10 -4.22 7.38
C LYS A 97 6.60 -4.92 6.11
N ARG A 98 7.92 -5.08 6.01
CA ARG A 98 8.55 -5.79 4.89
C ARG A 98 8.11 -7.25 4.92
N TYR A 99 7.51 -7.72 3.84
CA TYR A 99 6.93 -9.06 3.65
C TYR A 99 5.78 -9.46 4.59
N GLY A 100 5.22 -8.54 5.38
CA GLY A 100 4.15 -8.92 6.31
C GLY A 100 3.54 -7.73 7.04
N TYR A 101 2.58 -8.01 7.91
CA TYR A 101 1.90 -6.99 8.70
C TYR A 101 1.53 -7.52 10.09
N ASP A 102 1.38 -6.60 11.03
CA ASP A 102 0.95 -6.87 12.40
C ASP A 102 -0.45 -6.26 12.61
N TRP A 103 -1.51 -7.06 12.44
CA TRP A 103 -2.86 -6.55 12.64
C TRP A 103 -3.10 -6.21 14.12
N ALA A 104 -3.54 -4.98 14.38
CA ALA A 104 -3.67 -4.43 15.72
C ALA A 104 -5.03 -4.69 16.40
N GLY A 105 -5.79 -5.70 15.96
CA GLY A 105 -7.15 -5.95 16.50
C GLY A 105 -8.13 -4.82 16.21
N GLN A 106 -7.93 -4.10 15.08
CA GLN A 106 -8.77 -2.97 14.70
C GLN A 106 -9.70 -3.30 13.54
N TRP A 107 -10.88 -2.72 13.62
CA TRP A 107 -11.98 -2.96 12.72
C TRP A 107 -12.51 -1.64 12.15
N LEU A 108 -12.99 -1.70 10.93
CA LEU A 108 -13.61 -0.59 10.21
C LEU A 108 -15.10 -0.87 10.08
N ILE A 109 -15.93 0.05 10.54
CA ILE A 109 -17.35 0.09 10.18
C ILE A 109 -17.44 0.59 8.73
N TYR A 110 -17.59 -0.31 7.76
CA TYR A 110 -17.48 0.02 6.34
C TYR A 110 -18.79 0.59 5.80
N ILE A 111 -19.04 1.88 6.01
CA ILE A 111 -20.27 2.55 5.53
C ILE A 111 -19.98 3.33 4.24
N PRO A 112 -20.36 2.81 3.05
CA PRO A 112 -20.25 3.53 1.79
C PRO A 112 -21.25 4.69 1.71
N TRP A 113 -21.14 5.49 0.66
CA TRP A 113 -22.13 6.54 0.39
C TRP A 113 -23.51 5.93 0.12
N HIS A 114 -24.57 6.59 0.59
CA HIS A 114 -25.97 6.18 0.41
C HIS A 114 -26.35 4.86 1.05
N PHE A 115 -25.52 4.30 1.93
CA PHE A 115 -25.78 3.04 2.62
C PHE A 115 -27.16 3.04 3.31
N PRO A 116 -27.98 1.96 3.15
CA PRO A 116 -27.69 0.68 2.49
C PRO A 116 -28.00 0.61 0.98
N TYR A 117 -28.19 1.76 0.31
CA TYR A 117 -28.51 1.89 -1.11
C TYR A 117 -27.31 2.37 -1.96
N GLN A 118 -26.08 1.98 -1.62
CA GLN A 118 -24.85 2.44 -2.29
C GLN A 118 -24.77 2.17 -3.80
N PHE A 119 -25.64 1.32 -4.34
CA PHE A 119 -25.71 0.97 -5.76
C PHE A 119 -26.97 1.52 -6.45
N ASP A 120 -27.80 2.31 -5.75
CA ASP A 120 -28.93 3.01 -6.34
C ASP A 120 -28.44 4.30 -7.02
N GLU A 121 -28.23 4.23 -8.33
CA GLU A 121 -27.73 5.36 -9.14
C GLU A 121 -28.70 6.55 -9.19
N SER A 122 -29.95 6.39 -8.74
CA SER A 122 -30.90 7.51 -8.65
C SER A 122 -30.60 8.45 -7.48
N ILE A 123 -29.80 8.02 -6.50
CA ILE A 123 -29.39 8.83 -5.36
C ILE A 123 -28.14 9.63 -5.72
N THR A 124 -28.27 10.95 -5.81
CA THR A 124 -27.19 11.86 -6.24
C THR A 124 -26.62 12.73 -5.12
N GLY A 125 -27.11 12.56 -3.89
CA GLY A 125 -26.71 13.32 -2.72
C GLY A 125 -27.19 12.68 -1.42
N ALA A 126 -27.00 13.38 -0.29
CA ALA A 126 -27.43 12.88 1.01
C ALA A 126 -28.94 12.57 1.00
N SER A 127 -29.29 11.36 1.43
CA SER A 127 -30.65 10.81 1.29
C SER A 127 -31.29 10.50 2.64
N GLU A 128 -32.41 11.16 2.94
CA GLU A 128 -33.23 10.84 4.12
C GLU A 128 -33.79 9.41 4.05
N LYS A 129 -34.09 8.92 2.83
CA LYS A 129 -34.52 7.55 2.59
C LYS A 129 -33.42 6.56 3.00
N ALA A 130 -32.16 6.86 2.68
CA ALA A 130 -31.02 6.03 3.07
C ALA A 130 -30.83 6.06 4.59
N GLU A 131 -30.90 7.22 5.24
CA GLU A 131 -30.76 7.34 6.70
C GLU A 131 -31.86 6.55 7.43
N LYS A 132 -33.11 6.65 6.96
CA LYS A 132 -34.23 5.88 7.54
C LYS A 132 -34.01 4.38 7.40
N ALA A 133 -33.61 3.92 6.21
CA ALA A 133 -33.32 2.51 5.98
C ALA A 133 -32.12 2.01 6.81
N PHE A 134 -31.07 2.83 6.96
CA PHE A 134 -29.93 2.50 7.80
C PHE A 134 -30.34 2.34 9.27
N LYS A 135 -31.15 3.27 9.80
CA LYS A 135 -31.69 3.18 11.16
C LYS A 135 -32.56 1.94 11.39
N GLU A 136 -33.36 1.55 10.40
CA GLU A 136 -34.26 0.39 10.49
C GLU A 136 -33.51 -0.95 10.35
N GLN A 137 -32.53 -1.02 9.45
CA GLN A 137 -31.84 -2.28 9.12
C GLN A 137 -30.59 -2.55 9.98
N TYR A 138 -29.95 -1.50 10.51
CA TYR A 138 -28.74 -1.58 11.32
C TYR A 138 -28.82 -0.69 12.57
N PRO A 139 -29.86 -0.82 13.42
CA PRO A 139 -30.06 0.07 14.56
C PRO A 139 -28.86 0.10 15.52
N ALA A 140 -28.16 -1.02 15.75
CA ALA A 140 -26.97 -1.04 16.62
C ALA A 140 -25.83 -0.15 16.08
N VAL A 141 -25.51 -0.28 14.79
CA VAL A 141 -24.47 0.54 14.14
C VAL A 141 -24.90 1.99 14.04
N TYR A 142 -26.16 2.25 13.67
CA TYR A 142 -26.69 3.61 13.59
C TYR A 142 -26.60 4.34 14.94
N ASN A 143 -26.92 3.66 16.04
CA ASN A 143 -26.80 4.21 17.39
C ASN A 143 -25.35 4.52 17.76
N HIS A 144 -24.40 3.64 17.42
CA HIS A 144 -22.97 3.94 17.59
C HIS A 144 -22.57 5.18 16.79
N MET A 145 -22.97 5.28 15.51
CA MET A 145 -22.63 6.45 14.68
C MET A 145 -23.27 7.75 15.20
N LEU A 146 -24.47 7.67 15.79
CA LEU A 146 -25.17 8.81 16.39
C LEU A 146 -24.37 9.51 17.50
N GLU A 147 -23.59 8.75 18.28
CA GLU A 147 -22.69 9.31 19.32
C GLU A 147 -21.68 10.31 18.71
N TYR A 148 -21.36 10.14 17.43
CA TYR A 148 -20.43 10.96 16.68
C TYR A 148 -21.11 11.88 15.66
N LYS A 149 -22.45 12.03 15.68
CA LYS A 149 -23.18 12.80 14.66
C LYS A 149 -22.69 14.25 14.55
N GLU A 150 -22.40 14.89 15.68
CA GLU A 150 -21.93 16.27 15.73
C GLU A 150 -20.60 16.47 14.98
N PRO A 151 -19.50 15.77 15.33
CA PRO A 151 -18.24 15.93 14.60
C PRO A 151 -18.34 15.42 13.15
N LEU A 152 -19.10 14.35 12.91
CA LEU A 152 -19.29 13.79 11.57
C LEU A 152 -20.00 14.76 10.62
N SER A 153 -21.01 15.49 11.11
CA SER A 153 -21.76 16.49 10.34
C SER A 153 -20.93 17.76 10.06
N LYS A 154 -19.91 18.02 10.89
CA LYS A 154 -19.00 19.17 10.77
C LYS A 154 -17.74 18.88 9.94
N ARG A 155 -17.65 17.69 9.31
CA ARG A 155 -16.61 17.36 8.32
C ARG A 155 -16.71 18.30 7.11
N ASN A 156 -16.01 17.98 6.02
CA ASN A 156 -15.95 18.80 4.82
C ASN A 156 -17.34 19.30 4.37
N LYS A 157 -17.66 20.56 4.70
CA LYS A 157 -19.00 21.15 4.48
C LYS A 157 -19.40 21.24 3.00
N ALA A 158 -18.43 21.10 2.09
CA ALA A 158 -18.70 21.04 0.65
C ALA A 158 -19.07 19.62 0.16
N GLU A 159 -18.93 18.60 1.00
CA GLU A 159 -19.21 17.20 0.64
C GLU A 159 -20.23 16.56 1.59
N THR A 160 -20.05 16.66 2.91
CA THR A 160 -20.90 16.00 3.89
C THR A 160 -22.29 16.66 3.97
N GLY A 161 -23.35 15.84 3.89
CA GLY A 161 -24.73 16.32 3.82
C GLY A 161 -25.13 16.82 2.42
N ILE A 162 -24.21 16.83 1.45
CA ILE A 162 -24.47 17.23 0.07
C ILE A 162 -24.27 16.03 -0.85
N ARG A 163 -23.07 15.46 -0.87
CA ARG A 163 -22.69 14.31 -1.70
C ARG A 163 -22.99 12.97 -1.05
N TYR A 164 -22.94 12.91 0.28
CA TYR A 164 -23.16 11.70 1.06
C TYR A 164 -23.65 12.07 2.47
N GLU A 165 -24.27 11.11 3.13
CA GLU A 165 -24.88 11.25 4.44
C GLU A 165 -23.83 11.45 5.54
N TRP A 166 -24.20 12.13 6.63
CA TRP A 166 -23.27 12.45 7.71
C TRP A 166 -22.58 11.21 8.31
N TYR A 167 -23.23 10.04 8.26
CA TYR A 167 -22.74 8.77 8.79
C TYR A 167 -21.84 7.98 7.82
N ALA A 168 -21.70 8.40 6.56
CA ALA A 168 -20.91 7.68 5.56
C ALA A 168 -19.40 8.03 5.61
N MET A 169 -18.55 7.10 5.18
CA MET A 169 -17.11 7.37 5.03
C MET A 169 -16.86 8.46 3.97
N GLN A 170 -15.82 9.27 4.15
CA GLN A 170 -15.51 10.33 3.19
C GLN A 170 -15.14 9.79 1.79
N ARG A 171 -14.38 8.70 1.68
CA ARG A 171 -14.09 7.99 0.43
C ARG A 171 -13.99 6.49 0.68
N TRP A 172 -14.82 5.71 0.01
CA TRP A 172 -14.91 4.26 0.20
C TRP A 172 -14.33 3.44 -0.97
N GLY A 173 -13.94 4.10 -2.07
CA GLY A 173 -13.39 3.42 -3.23
C GLY A 173 -14.44 2.84 -4.17
N ALA A 174 -15.52 3.58 -4.45
CA ALA A 174 -16.69 3.11 -5.23
C ALA A 174 -16.38 2.34 -6.53
N LYS A 175 -15.27 2.65 -7.21
CA LYS A 175 -14.85 1.99 -8.45
C LYS A 175 -14.03 0.70 -8.26
N TYR A 176 -13.52 0.46 -7.06
CA TYR A 176 -12.55 -0.61 -6.76
C TYR A 176 -12.75 -1.25 -5.38
N TRP A 177 -13.93 -1.09 -4.78
CA TRP A 177 -14.18 -1.58 -3.42
C TRP A 177 -14.02 -3.10 -3.28
N GLU A 178 -14.26 -3.85 -4.37
CA GLU A 178 -14.05 -5.30 -4.45
C GLU A 178 -12.57 -5.68 -4.37
N ASP A 179 -11.66 -4.80 -4.78
CA ASP A 179 -10.21 -5.06 -4.76
C ASP A 179 -9.68 -5.25 -3.34
N PHE A 180 -10.34 -4.67 -2.32
CA PHE A 180 -10.00 -4.92 -0.91
C PHE A 180 -10.22 -6.38 -0.50
N SER A 181 -11.03 -7.14 -1.23
CA SER A 181 -11.28 -8.56 -0.99
C SER A 181 -10.45 -9.48 -1.90
N LYS A 182 -9.66 -8.92 -2.82
CA LYS A 182 -8.73 -9.69 -3.64
C LYS A 182 -7.40 -9.87 -2.91
N PRO A 183 -6.62 -10.90 -3.27
CA PRO A 183 -5.20 -10.94 -2.94
C PRO A 183 -4.51 -9.69 -3.49
N LYS A 184 -3.67 -9.06 -2.67
CA LYS A 184 -3.10 -7.75 -2.98
C LYS A 184 -1.77 -7.53 -2.29
N ILE A 185 -0.88 -6.77 -2.94
CA ILE A 185 0.28 -6.17 -2.27
C ILE A 185 -0.17 -4.85 -1.62
N VAL A 186 0.32 -4.58 -0.42
CA VAL A 186 0.00 -3.37 0.33
C VAL A 186 1.27 -2.69 0.83
N TRP A 187 1.27 -1.36 0.84
CA TRP A 187 2.38 -0.58 1.38
C TRP A 187 1.88 0.73 1.98
N LYS A 188 2.64 1.25 2.95
CA LYS A 188 2.41 2.56 3.54
C LYS A 188 2.99 3.66 2.65
N ILE A 189 2.30 4.79 2.61
CA ILE A 189 2.72 5.95 1.81
C ILE A 189 3.91 6.64 2.48
N ILE A 190 3.93 6.73 3.80
CA ILE A 190 4.97 7.44 4.55
C ILE A 190 5.66 6.45 5.50
N GLY A 191 6.99 6.48 5.51
CA GLY A 191 7.78 5.90 6.59
C GLY A 191 9.27 6.01 6.36
N ASN A 192 10.04 5.38 7.23
CA ASN A 192 11.50 5.37 7.18
C ASN A 192 12.09 4.70 5.92
N GLN A 193 11.44 3.64 5.43
CA GLN A 193 11.83 2.90 4.23
C GLN A 193 10.61 2.28 3.55
N MET A 194 10.77 1.88 2.29
CA MET A 194 9.77 1.09 1.58
C MET A 194 9.57 -0.27 2.25
N ALA A 195 8.31 -0.68 2.35
CA ALA A 195 7.92 -1.95 2.92
C ALA A 195 6.63 -2.42 2.25
N PHE A 196 6.71 -3.53 1.53
CA PHE A 196 5.58 -4.14 0.86
C PHE A 196 5.22 -5.46 1.56
N ALA A 197 3.93 -5.67 1.77
CA ALA A 197 3.39 -6.90 2.33
C ALA A 197 2.34 -7.48 1.39
N TYR A 198 2.14 -8.79 1.45
CA TYR A 198 1.05 -9.46 0.74
C TYR A 198 -0.11 -9.71 1.67
N ASP A 199 -1.32 -9.35 1.24
CA ASP A 199 -2.56 -9.60 1.95
C ASP A 199 -3.51 -10.48 1.14
N ALA A 200 -3.85 -11.64 1.70
CA ALA A 200 -4.89 -12.54 1.20
C ALA A 200 -6.09 -12.66 2.16
N ASN A 201 -6.15 -11.85 3.23
CA ASN A 201 -7.09 -12.00 4.35
C ASN A 201 -8.19 -10.92 4.35
N ASN A 202 -8.55 -10.37 3.19
CA ASN A 202 -9.64 -9.39 3.01
C ASN A 202 -9.53 -8.10 3.85
N TYR A 203 -8.32 -7.74 4.31
CA TYR A 203 -8.12 -6.52 5.08
C TYR A 203 -8.37 -5.30 4.21
N VAL A 204 -9.14 -4.36 4.74
CA VAL A 204 -9.28 -3.03 4.15
C VAL A 204 -8.06 -2.19 4.57
N MET A 205 -7.59 -1.30 3.70
CA MET A 205 -6.51 -0.38 4.04
C MET A 205 -7.06 1.00 4.33
N ASN A 206 -6.53 1.70 5.33
CA ASN A 206 -6.78 3.14 5.47
C ASN A 206 -6.01 3.94 4.41
N ASN A 207 -6.36 5.22 4.28
CA ASN A 207 -5.72 6.15 3.35
C ASN A 207 -4.23 6.44 3.63
N ALA A 208 -3.61 5.83 4.65
CA ALA A 208 -2.16 5.88 4.81
C ALA A 208 -1.44 4.83 3.94
N CYS A 209 -2.19 4.01 3.19
CA CYS A 209 -1.68 2.93 2.36
C CYS A 209 -2.26 2.98 0.94
N TYR A 210 -1.56 2.28 0.04
CA TYR A 210 -2.08 1.84 -1.25
C TYR A 210 -2.18 0.31 -1.28
N ILE A 211 -2.98 -0.18 -2.22
CA ILE A 211 -3.09 -1.59 -2.59
C ILE A 211 -2.70 -1.76 -4.06
N MET A 212 -2.17 -2.93 -4.40
CA MET A 212 -1.92 -3.38 -5.76
C MET A 212 -2.56 -4.75 -5.94
N THR A 213 -3.46 -4.88 -6.91
CA THR A 213 -4.04 -6.15 -7.35
C THR A 213 -3.59 -6.45 -8.78
N GLY A 214 -3.64 -7.71 -9.20
CA GLY A 214 -3.24 -8.13 -10.55
C GLY A 214 -2.59 -9.50 -10.53
N ASP A 215 -1.84 -9.80 -11.59
CA ASP A 215 -1.15 -11.07 -11.77
C ASP A 215 0.25 -11.07 -11.13
N HIS A 216 0.77 -12.25 -10.80
CA HIS A 216 2.15 -12.47 -10.32
C HIS A 216 2.58 -11.60 -9.11
N LEU A 217 1.65 -11.34 -8.19
CA LEU A 217 1.88 -10.50 -7.00
C LEU A 217 2.96 -11.06 -6.07
N ASP A 218 3.13 -12.38 -6.01
CA ASP A 218 4.21 -13.05 -5.28
C ASP A 218 5.59 -12.70 -5.84
N TYR A 219 5.77 -12.83 -7.16
CA TYR A 219 6.97 -12.39 -7.86
C TYR A 219 7.24 -10.90 -7.65
N LEU A 220 6.21 -10.06 -7.85
CA LEU A 220 6.33 -8.61 -7.66
C LEU A 220 6.72 -8.27 -6.22
N LEU A 221 6.19 -8.97 -5.22
CA LEU A 221 6.55 -8.77 -3.82
C LEU A 221 8.05 -9.01 -3.55
N ALA A 222 8.63 -10.05 -4.17
CA ALA A 222 10.06 -10.35 -4.05
C ALA A 222 10.91 -9.19 -4.60
N VAL A 223 10.62 -8.77 -5.83
CA VAL A 223 11.41 -7.74 -6.51
C VAL A 223 11.22 -6.37 -5.86
N LEU A 224 9.99 -6.00 -5.47
CA LEU A 224 9.68 -4.71 -4.82
C LEU A 224 10.38 -4.54 -3.48
N ASN A 225 10.59 -5.63 -2.73
CA ASN A 225 11.30 -5.60 -1.45
C ASN A 225 12.82 -5.79 -1.58
N SER A 226 13.36 -5.92 -2.80
CA SER A 226 14.79 -6.11 -3.05
C SER A 226 15.62 -4.85 -2.79
N GLN A 227 16.93 -5.04 -2.62
CA GLN A 227 17.86 -3.92 -2.47
C GLN A 227 17.97 -3.08 -3.75
N ALA A 228 17.84 -3.71 -4.91
CA ALA A 228 17.88 -3.03 -6.21
C ALA A 228 16.76 -2.00 -6.35
N ILE A 229 15.52 -2.41 -6.07
CA ILE A 229 14.35 -1.49 -6.12
C ILE A 229 14.38 -0.49 -4.97
N THR A 230 14.88 -0.90 -3.80
CA THR A 230 15.12 0.04 -2.69
C THR A 230 16.07 1.15 -3.10
N TRP A 231 17.23 0.83 -3.66
CA TRP A 231 18.17 1.85 -4.14
C TRP A 231 17.58 2.69 -5.29
N TYR A 232 16.94 2.03 -6.26
CA TYR A 232 16.36 2.71 -7.42
C TYR A 232 15.33 3.78 -7.03
N SER A 233 14.51 3.51 -6.01
CA SER A 233 13.51 4.48 -5.54
C SER A 233 14.15 5.75 -4.98
N TYR A 234 15.25 5.61 -4.21
CA TYR A 234 15.97 6.76 -3.63
C TYR A 234 16.61 7.66 -4.69
N VAL A 235 17.06 7.09 -5.81
CA VAL A 235 17.73 7.87 -6.86
C VAL A 235 16.78 8.47 -7.88
N THR A 236 15.62 7.85 -8.15
CA THR A 236 14.78 8.25 -9.28
C THR A 236 13.49 8.99 -8.94
N ASN A 237 12.81 8.70 -7.82
CA ASN A 237 11.39 9.10 -7.72
C ASN A 237 10.84 9.15 -6.29
N MET A 238 11.66 9.34 -5.27
CA MET A 238 11.16 9.36 -3.89
C MET A 238 11.21 10.75 -3.27
N ASN A 239 10.03 11.33 -3.09
CA ASN A 239 9.88 12.53 -2.28
C ASN A 239 10.21 12.19 -0.82
N LYS A 240 10.84 13.13 -0.12
CA LYS A 240 11.05 13.06 1.32
C LYS A 240 10.16 14.07 2.02
N THR A 241 9.67 13.71 3.20
CA THR A 241 8.99 14.66 4.09
C THR A 241 10.00 15.65 4.67
N GLY A 242 9.51 16.72 5.32
CA GLY A 242 10.38 17.70 5.98
C GLY A 242 11.28 17.13 7.09
N VAL A 243 10.97 15.93 7.59
CA VAL A 243 11.76 15.20 8.60
C VAL A 243 12.59 14.06 8.01
N GLY A 244 12.60 13.91 6.68
CA GLY A 244 13.43 12.94 5.97
C GLY A 244 12.80 11.57 5.71
N ASP A 245 11.56 11.33 6.18
CA ASP A 245 10.82 10.10 5.86
C ASP A 245 10.55 10.00 4.36
N VAL A 246 10.52 8.77 3.86
CA VAL A 246 10.19 8.49 2.47
C VAL A 246 8.69 8.61 2.24
N GLN A 247 8.32 9.24 1.12
CA GLN A 247 6.94 9.33 0.65
C GLN A 247 6.78 8.59 -0.68
N VAL A 248 6.01 7.50 -0.65
CA VAL A 248 5.91 6.49 -1.72
C VAL A 248 4.45 6.32 -2.11
N GLY A 249 3.99 7.20 -3.01
CA GLY A 249 2.64 7.12 -3.56
C GLY A 249 2.53 6.08 -4.68
N GLY A 250 1.30 5.74 -5.06
CA GLY A 250 1.03 4.82 -6.18
C GLY A 250 1.61 5.29 -7.50
N GLN A 251 1.64 6.60 -7.74
CA GLN A 251 2.29 7.20 -8.91
C GLN A 251 3.79 6.97 -8.95
N ASN A 252 4.46 6.85 -7.79
CA ASN A 252 5.89 6.56 -7.73
C ASN A 252 6.12 5.08 -8.07
N ILE A 253 5.36 4.17 -7.44
CA ILE A 253 5.45 2.73 -7.68
C ILE A 253 5.15 2.38 -9.13
N ALA A 254 4.17 3.03 -9.75
CA ALA A 254 3.81 2.80 -11.15
C ALA A 254 4.96 3.05 -12.15
N THR A 255 6.01 3.79 -11.75
CA THR A 255 7.20 4.04 -12.59
C THR A 255 8.31 3.03 -12.40
N PHE A 256 8.24 2.14 -11.39
CA PHE A 256 9.34 1.23 -11.09
C PHE A 256 9.51 0.22 -12.24
N PRO A 257 10.72 0.12 -12.82
CA PRO A 257 11.03 -0.86 -13.84
C PRO A 257 11.28 -2.23 -13.21
N ILE A 258 10.34 -3.16 -13.42
CA ILE A 258 10.39 -4.53 -12.91
C ILE A 258 10.56 -5.50 -14.09
N PRO A 259 11.48 -6.47 -14.05
CA PRO A 259 11.63 -7.46 -15.11
C PRO A 259 10.31 -8.20 -15.33
N PHE A 260 9.89 -8.31 -16.59
CA PHE A 260 8.61 -8.97 -16.91
C PHE A 260 8.62 -10.42 -16.47
N TYR A 261 7.52 -10.88 -15.86
CA TYR A 261 7.39 -12.28 -15.45
C TYR A 261 7.23 -13.18 -16.68
N ASP A 262 8.15 -14.14 -16.83
CA ASP A 262 8.15 -15.14 -17.88
C ASP A 262 8.19 -16.54 -17.25
N ALA A 263 7.09 -17.29 -17.40
CA ALA A 263 6.94 -18.63 -16.85
C ALA A 263 7.89 -19.68 -17.45
N ASN A 264 8.69 -19.32 -18.48
CA ASN A 264 9.74 -20.20 -19.01
C ASN A 264 11.11 -19.95 -18.36
N LYS A 265 11.24 -18.93 -17.52
CA LYS A 265 12.48 -18.57 -16.83
C LYS A 265 12.45 -19.05 -15.39
N ILE A 266 13.29 -20.05 -15.09
CA ILE A 266 13.29 -20.75 -13.80
C ILE A 266 13.59 -19.81 -12.64
N GLU A 267 14.47 -18.83 -12.84
CA GLU A 267 14.84 -17.83 -11.84
C GLU A 267 13.68 -16.91 -11.42
N LEU A 268 12.71 -16.66 -12.31
CA LEU A 268 11.53 -15.86 -12.02
C LEU A 268 10.48 -16.67 -11.24
N ILE A 269 10.35 -17.94 -11.57
CA ILE A 269 9.51 -18.89 -10.82
C ILE A 269 10.06 -19.06 -9.40
N GLU A 270 11.37 -19.28 -9.26
CA GLU A 270 12.01 -19.44 -7.96
C GLU A 270 11.84 -18.20 -7.07
N LEU A 271 11.91 -16.99 -7.64
CA LEU A 271 11.60 -15.76 -6.89
C LEU A 271 10.18 -15.73 -6.34
N ALA A 272 9.19 -16.12 -7.15
CA ALA A 272 7.79 -16.18 -6.74
C ALA A 272 7.58 -17.21 -5.61
N GLU A 273 8.18 -18.40 -5.75
CA GLU A 273 8.15 -19.46 -4.73
C GLU A 273 8.79 -19.02 -3.41
N LEU A 274 9.94 -18.33 -3.48
CA LEU A 274 10.60 -17.79 -2.29
C LEU A 274 9.72 -16.73 -1.59
N ALA A 275 9.09 -15.82 -2.33
CA ALA A 275 8.14 -14.87 -1.73
C ALA A 275 6.95 -15.59 -1.08
N ASN A 276 6.37 -16.59 -1.74
CA ASN A 276 5.29 -17.40 -1.18
C ASN A 276 5.71 -18.14 0.10
N SER A 277 6.96 -18.60 0.19
CA SER A 277 7.49 -19.22 1.41
C SER A 277 7.58 -18.25 2.59
N ILE A 278 7.85 -16.96 2.32
CA ILE A 278 7.83 -15.90 3.33
C ILE A 278 6.40 -15.63 3.80
N ILE A 279 5.47 -15.47 2.87
CA ILE A 279 4.05 -15.18 3.16
C ILE A 279 3.45 -16.25 4.08
N ASN A 280 3.75 -17.52 3.78
CA ASN A 280 3.27 -18.66 4.56
C ASN A 280 4.07 -18.92 5.85
N LYS A 281 4.93 -17.97 6.27
CA LYS A 281 5.73 -17.96 7.52
C LYS A 281 6.59 -19.21 7.74
N ASN A 282 6.96 -19.91 6.67
CA ASN A 282 7.52 -21.26 6.80
C ASN A 282 9.05 -21.32 7.00
N ILE A 283 9.79 -20.20 7.02
CA ILE A 283 11.25 -20.24 6.96
C ILE A 283 11.88 -18.97 7.61
N ASN A 284 13.17 -19.10 8.00
CA ASN A 284 14.06 -18.03 8.42
C ASN A 284 14.24 -16.92 7.35
N LEU A 285 13.73 -15.71 7.64
CA LEU A 285 13.74 -14.54 6.75
C LEU A 285 15.14 -14.21 6.19
N PRO A 286 16.21 -14.00 7.00
CA PRO A 286 17.55 -13.74 6.49
C PRO A 286 18.05 -14.68 5.39
N PHE A 287 17.78 -15.98 5.50
CA PHE A 287 18.23 -16.96 4.52
C PHE A 287 17.50 -16.81 3.17
N ILE A 288 16.18 -16.68 3.21
CA ILE A 288 15.40 -16.44 1.99
C ILE A 288 15.77 -15.10 1.37
N ASP A 289 15.93 -14.08 2.19
CA ASP A 289 16.29 -12.74 1.74
C ASP A 289 17.59 -12.79 0.92
N SER A 290 18.62 -13.47 1.43
CA SER A 290 19.87 -13.64 0.69
C SER A 290 19.70 -14.37 -0.64
N LYS A 291 18.78 -15.34 -0.74
CA LYS A 291 18.49 -16.02 -2.01
C LYS A 291 17.76 -15.11 -2.99
N ILE A 292 16.74 -14.38 -2.52
CA ILE A 292 16.01 -13.41 -3.32
C ILE A 292 16.98 -12.37 -3.89
N GLU A 293 17.87 -11.81 -3.07
CA GLU A 293 18.85 -10.82 -3.53
C GLU A 293 19.83 -11.40 -4.56
N GLY A 294 20.23 -12.67 -4.39
CA GLY A 294 21.06 -13.37 -5.39
C GLY A 294 20.36 -13.53 -6.74
N LEU A 295 19.09 -13.95 -6.75
CA LEU A 295 18.30 -14.09 -7.97
C LEU A 295 18.01 -12.73 -8.62
N VAL A 296 17.62 -11.72 -7.84
CA VAL A 296 17.42 -10.35 -8.34
C VAL A 296 18.70 -9.83 -8.99
N SER A 297 19.85 -10.05 -8.35
CA SER A 297 21.16 -9.67 -8.88
C SER A 297 21.47 -10.36 -10.21
N MET A 298 21.14 -11.65 -10.34
CA MET A 298 21.30 -12.41 -11.58
C MET A 298 20.40 -11.87 -12.70
N ILE A 299 19.12 -11.61 -12.40
CA ILE A 299 18.12 -11.16 -13.37
C ILE A 299 18.47 -9.78 -13.94
N TYR A 300 18.93 -8.86 -13.09
CA TYR A 300 19.40 -7.55 -13.54
C TYR A 300 20.83 -7.57 -14.08
N GLY A 301 21.55 -8.70 -13.99
CA GLY A 301 22.92 -8.83 -14.48
C GLY A 301 23.93 -7.98 -13.72
N PHE A 302 23.77 -7.83 -12.40
CA PHE A 302 24.73 -7.09 -11.58
C PHE A 302 26.03 -7.86 -11.36
N THR A 303 27.14 -7.13 -11.32
CA THR A 303 28.45 -7.66 -10.90
C THR A 303 28.52 -7.73 -9.38
N SER A 304 29.47 -8.51 -8.84
CA SER A 304 29.68 -8.58 -7.39
C SER A 304 29.95 -7.22 -6.75
N GLU A 305 30.61 -6.31 -7.47
CA GLU A 305 30.87 -4.93 -7.01
C GLU A 305 29.56 -4.14 -6.87
N GLU A 306 28.67 -4.24 -7.86
CA GLU A 306 27.35 -3.60 -7.85
C GLU A 306 26.44 -4.20 -6.77
N THR A 307 26.42 -5.53 -6.60
CA THR A 307 25.68 -6.20 -5.53
C THR A 307 26.15 -5.74 -4.14
N ASN A 308 27.48 -5.65 -3.94
CA ASN A 308 28.04 -5.17 -2.68
C ASN A 308 27.73 -3.69 -2.41
N PHE A 309 27.70 -2.86 -3.46
CA PHE A 309 27.30 -1.46 -3.36
C PHE A 309 25.84 -1.34 -2.91
N LEU A 310 24.91 -2.06 -3.55
CA LEU A 310 23.49 -2.09 -3.18
C LEU A 310 23.30 -2.54 -1.72
N HIS A 311 24.03 -3.58 -1.31
CA HIS A 311 23.99 -4.09 0.05
C HIS A 311 24.48 -3.08 1.08
N SER A 312 25.59 -2.41 0.78
CA SER A 312 26.15 -1.38 1.65
C SER A 312 25.20 -0.18 1.77
N PHE A 313 24.59 0.23 0.66
CA PHE A 313 23.60 1.32 0.63
C PHE A 313 22.40 0.99 1.51
N VAL A 314 21.72 -0.14 1.29
CA VAL A 314 20.53 -0.51 2.08
C VAL A 314 20.88 -0.76 3.54
N SER A 315 22.04 -1.34 3.84
CA SER A 315 22.51 -1.53 5.21
C SER A 315 22.76 -0.20 5.94
N SER A 316 23.17 0.85 5.23
CA SER A 316 23.35 2.19 5.80
C SER A 316 22.03 2.82 6.24
N LEU A 317 20.95 2.59 5.47
CA LEU A 317 19.60 3.06 5.81
C LEU A 317 19.03 2.41 7.06
N ARG A 318 19.39 1.14 7.32
CA ARG A 318 18.93 0.38 8.49
C ARG A 318 19.65 0.75 9.78
N LYS A 319 20.87 1.31 9.69
CA LYS A 319 21.67 1.75 10.85
C LYS A 319 21.31 3.16 11.34
N SER A 320 20.56 3.93 10.55
CA SER A 320 20.12 5.29 10.87
C SER A 320 18.78 5.36 11.61
N ILE A 321 18.27 4.23 12.13
CA ILE A 321 17.01 4.11 12.89
C ILE A 321 17.34 3.52 14.26
#